data_AF-A0A2T3IYW8-F1
#
_entry.id   AF-A0A2T3IYW8-F1
#
_cell.length_a   1.000
_cell.length_b   1.000
_cell.length_c   1.000
_cell.angle_alpha   90.00
_cell.angle_beta   90.00
_cell.angle_gamma   90.00
#
_symmetry.space_group_name_H-M   'P 1'
#
loop_
_entity.id
_entity.type
_entity.pdbx_description
1 polymer ?
#
loop_
_entity_poly.entity_id
_entity_poly.type
_entity_poly.pdbx_seq_one_letter_code
_entity_poly.pdbx_strand_id
1 'polypeptide(L)'
;MFRVSNIILLTGVFLLSACSTGLETGNDTAYLQGYNLAFEGQHMKLPANLSDSRVQEFEQGYSDGLNLFCVNGYDAAWAGAEFTNVCDNLNPYFISQYEQGLHDLQLEDWNNGYSNLLHTMHGYEYDYAIE
;
A
#
# COMPACT_ATOMS: atom_id res chain seq x y z
N MET A 1 34.71 -47.92 24.99
CA MET A 1 33.29 -47.70 24.62
C MET A 1 33.29 -46.96 23.29
N PHE A 2 32.62 -47.53 22.28
CA PHE A 2 32.76 -47.15 20.88
C PHE A 2 32.01 -45.86 20.51
N ARG A 3 32.49 -45.30 19.39
CA ARG A 3 32.35 -43.94 18.85
C ARG A 3 30.92 -43.44 18.59
N VAL A 4 30.83 -42.12 18.71
CA VAL A 4 29.78 -41.22 18.22
C VAL A 4 29.55 -41.44 16.72
N SER A 5 28.42 -42.02 16.37
CA SER A 5 27.88 -42.08 15.01
C SER A 5 26.44 -41.56 15.05
N ASN A 6 26.22 -40.36 14.53
CA ASN A 6 24.96 -39.99 13.86
C ASN A 6 25.19 -38.72 13.04
N ILE A 7 25.68 -38.94 11.82
CA ILE A 7 25.51 -38.02 10.70
C ILE A 7 24.13 -38.33 10.13
N ILE A 8 23.10 -37.53 10.44
CA ILE A 8 21.85 -37.50 9.67
C ILE A 8 21.33 -36.05 9.62
N LEU A 9 21.58 -35.43 8.47
CA LEU A 9 20.67 -34.55 7.73
C LEU A 9 19.85 -33.51 8.51
N LEU A 10 20.26 -32.25 8.39
CA LEU A 10 19.31 -31.15 8.17
C LEU A 10 20.03 -29.97 7.50
N THR A 11 20.53 -30.25 6.29
CA THR A 11 20.63 -29.28 5.20
C THR A 11 19.20 -28.84 4.84
N GLY A 12 18.62 -28.01 5.71
CA GLY A 12 17.42 -27.24 5.43
C GLY A 12 17.82 -26.04 4.58
N VAL A 13 18.18 -26.32 3.33
CA VAL A 13 18.23 -25.31 2.27
C VAL A 13 16.84 -24.69 2.25
N PHE A 14 16.70 -23.52 2.87
CA PHE A 14 15.63 -22.60 2.53
C PHE A 14 15.92 -22.16 1.10
N LEU A 15 15.51 -23.02 0.18
CA LEU A 15 15.05 -22.64 -1.14
C LEU A 15 13.97 -21.61 -0.85
N LEU A 16 14.37 -20.34 -0.78
CA LEU A 16 13.53 -19.25 -1.25
C LEU A 16 13.27 -19.60 -2.71
N SER A 17 12.30 -20.49 -2.90
CA SER A 17 11.50 -20.54 -4.09
C SER A 17 11.10 -19.10 -4.29
N ALA A 18 11.70 -18.48 -5.31
CA ALA A 18 11.03 -17.43 -6.01
C ALA A 18 9.62 -17.97 -6.22
N CYS A 19 8.65 -17.48 -5.45
CA CYS A 19 7.31 -17.35 -5.95
C CYS A 19 7.40 -16.34 -7.10
N SER A 20 8.04 -16.75 -8.20
CA SER A 20 7.54 -16.42 -9.51
C SER A 20 6.22 -17.18 -9.62
N THR A 21 5.19 -16.68 -8.94
CA THR A 21 3.87 -16.78 -9.49
C THR A 21 3.96 -16.01 -10.80
N GLY A 22 4.36 -16.73 -11.86
CA GLY A 22 3.84 -16.48 -13.19
C GLY A 22 2.34 -16.67 -13.05
N LEU A 23 1.69 -15.62 -12.56
CA LEU A 23 0.27 -15.45 -12.70
C LEU A 23 0.11 -15.20 -14.18
N GLU A 24 -0.18 -16.26 -14.92
CA GLU A 24 -0.73 -16.14 -16.26
C GLU A 24 -2.07 -15.40 -16.11
N THR A 25 -2.04 -14.07 -16.01
CA THR A 25 -3.21 -13.22 -16.21
C THR A 25 -3.51 -13.18 -17.70
N GLY A 26 -3.98 -14.32 -18.20
CA GLY A 26 -4.88 -14.30 -19.33
C GLY A 26 -6.01 -13.34 -18.99
N ASN A 27 -6.03 -12.19 -19.68
CA ASN A 27 -6.95 -11.06 -19.54
C ASN A 27 -6.47 -9.87 -18.68
N ASP A 28 -5.20 -9.45 -18.81
CA ASP A 28 -4.79 -8.06 -18.54
C ASP A 28 -5.55 -7.11 -19.49
N THR A 29 -6.79 -6.78 -19.11
CA THR A 29 -7.65 -5.87 -19.85
C THR A 29 -7.10 -4.46 -19.72
N ALA A 30 -7.13 -3.70 -20.81
CA ALA A 30 -6.77 -2.29 -20.79
C ALA A 30 -7.61 -1.53 -19.75
N TYR A 31 -8.84 -2.00 -19.53
CA TYR A 31 -9.70 -1.64 -18.41
C TYR A 31 -9.00 -1.72 -17.04
N LEU A 32 -8.45 -2.89 -16.67
CA LEU A 32 -7.79 -3.05 -15.36
C LEU A 32 -6.59 -2.10 -15.21
N GLN A 33 -5.86 -1.84 -16.29
CA GLN A 33 -4.75 -0.89 -16.27
C GLN A 33 -5.24 0.53 -15.99
N GLY A 34 -6.33 0.95 -16.64
CA GLY A 34 -6.96 2.24 -16.37
C GLY A 34 -7.49 2.33 -14.93
N TYR A 35 -8.17 1.30 -14.47
CA TYR A 35 -8.71 1.22 -13.11
C TYR A 35 -7.62 1.31 -12.04
N ASN A 36 -6.50 0.59 -12.23
CA ASN A 36 -5.37 0.64 -11.30
C ASN A 36 -4.69 2.02 -11.31
N LEU A 37 -4.57 2.67 -12.47
CA LEU A 37 -4.04 4.04 -12.55
C LEU A 37 -4.91 5.02 -11.74
N ALA A 38 -6.24 4.85 -11.79
CA ALA A 38 -7.16 5.63 -10.97
C ALA A 38 -7.04 5.30 -9.48
N PHE A 39 -6.83 4.03 -9.11
CA PHE A 39 -6.56 3.62 -7.72
C PHE A 39 -5.28 4.25 -7.16
N GLU A 40 -4.24 4.39 -7.98
CA GLU A 40 -2.99 5.07 -7.59
C GLU A 40 -3.14 6.59 -7.48
N GLY A 41 -4.30 7.15 -7.84
CA GLY A 41 -4.54 8.59 -7.79
C GLY A 41 -3.77 9.39 -8.84
N GLN A 42 -3.30 8.74 -9.91
CA GLN A 42 -2.52 9.40 -10.95
C GLN A 42 -3.41 10.01 -12.04
N HIS A 43 -2.93 11.09 -12.66
CA HIS A 43 -3.56 11.65 -13.85
C HIS A 43 -3.56 10.65 -15.00
N MET A 44 -4.62 10.68 -15.81
CA MET A 44 -4.75 9.80 -16.98
C MET A 44 -3.52 9.90 -17.88
N LYS A 45 -2.83 8.78 -18.03
CA LYS A 45 -1.67 8.63 -18.91
C LYS A 45 -1.82 7.31 -19.68
N LEU A 46 -2.04 7.43 -20.98
CA LEU A 46 -2.15 6.26 -21.85
C LEU A 46 -0.80 5.51 -21.90
N PRO A 47 -0.79 4.18 -21.71
CA PRO A 47 0.41 3.38 -21.89
C PRO A 47 0.91 3.48 -23.33
N ALA A 48 2.23 3.65 -23.52
CA ALA A 48 2.83 3.86 -24.84
C ALA A 48 2.63 2.69 -25.82
N ASN A 49 2.33 1.49 -25.29
CA ASN A 49 2.08 0.26 -26.03
C ASN A 49 0.59 -0.11 -26.11
N LEU A 50 -0.31 0.80 -25.72
CA LEU A 50 -1.75 0.56 -25.81
C LEU A 50 -2.22 0.74 -27.26
N SER A 51 -2.85 -0.29 -27.83
CA SER A 51 -3.44 -0.21 -29.16
C SER A 51 -4.69 0.67 -29.16
N ASP A 52 -4.92 1.42 -30.23
CA ASP A 52 -6.09 2.32 -30.38
C ASP A 52 -7.43 1.63 -30.06
N SER A 53 -7.60 0.37 -30.46
CA SER A 53 -8.81 -0.42 -30.20
C SER A 53 -9.10 -0.67 -28.71
N ARG A 54 -8.10 -0.49 -27.84
CA ARG A 54 -8.17 -0.75 -26.39
C ARG A 54 -8.10 0.54 -25.55
N VAL A 55 -7.92 1.70 -26.19
CA VAL A 55 -7.94 3.00 -25.50
C VAL A 55 -9.27 3.21 -24.80
N GLN A 56 -10.38 2.88 -25.45
CA GLN A 56 -11.70 3.05 -24.87
C GLN A 56 -11.93 2.17 -23.63
N GLU A 57 -11.40 0.93 -23.63
CA GLU A 57 -11.44 0.05 -22.46
C GLU A 57 -10.65 0.66 -21.29
N PHE A 58 -9.45 1.21 -21.59
CA PHE A 58 -8.60 1.86 -20.59
C PHE A 58 -9.27 3.09 -19.98
N GLU A 59 -9.80 3.99 -20.82
CA GLU A 59 -10.48 5.19 -20.39
C GLU A 59 -11.70 4.86 -19.52
N GLN A 60 -12.45 3.82 -19.89
CA GLN A 60 -13.58 3.35 -19.09
C GLN A 60 -13.13 2.85 -17.71
N GLY A 61 -12.10 2.02 -17.65
CA GLY A 61 -11.56 1.53 -16.38
C GLY A 61 -11.05 2.65 -15.48
N TYR A 62 -10.36 3.64 -16.07
CA TYR A 62 -9.92 4.82 -15.34
C TYR A 62 -11.09 5.64 -14.80
N SER A 63 -12.11 5.90 -15.62
CA SER A 63 -13.29 6.64 -15.18
C SER A 63 -14.05 5.92 -14.07
N ASP A 64 -14.22 4.59 -14.18
CA ASP A 64 -14.89 3.79 -13.16
C ASP A 64 -14.11 3.78 -11.84
N GLY A 65 -12.78 3.66 -11.91
CA GLY A 65 -11.91 3.76 -10.75
C GLY A 65 -12.03 5.11 -10.06
N LEU A 66 -11.98 6.21 -10.82
CA LEU A 66 -12.15 7.55 -10.23
C LEU A 66 -13.51 7.71 -9.56
N ASN A 67 -14.59 7.21 -10.17
CA ASN A 67 -15.93 7.27 -9.57
C ASN A 67 -16.02 6.50 -8.25
N LEU A 68 -15.19 5.47 -8.05
CA LEU A 68 -15.15 4.71 -6.80
C LEU A 68 -14.26 5.38 -5.76
N PHE A 69 -13.07 5.85 -6.15
CA PHE A 69 -12.05 6.32 -5.22
C PHE A 69 -12.17 7.82 -4.90
N CYS A 70 -12.76 8.62 -5.78
CA CYS A 70 -12.97 10.06 -5.55
C CYS A 70 -14.22 10.39 -4.70
N VAL A 71 -14.86 9.39 -4.09
CA VAL A 71 -16.09 9.59 -3.29
C VAL A 71 -15.79 10.25 -1.94
N ASN A 72 -14.73 9.83 -1.26
CA ASN A 72 -14.36 10.32 0.06
C ASN A 72 -12.84 10.54 0.14
N GLY A 73 -12.42 11.80 0.27
CA GLY A 73 -11.01 12.14 0.40
C GLY A 73 -10.39 11.61 1.69
N TYR A 74 -11.16 11.54 2.77
CA TYR A 74 -10.66 11.11 4.08
C TYR A 74 -10.18 9.66 4.02
N ASP A 75 -11.02 8.74 3.55
CA ASP A 75 -10.66 7.31 3.45
C ASP A 75 -9.50 7.09 2.46
N ALA A 76 -9.47 7.89 1.39
CA ALA A 76 -8.38 7.85 0.40
C ALA A 76 -7.02 8.24 1.02
N ALA A 77 -6.99 9.22 1.94
CA ALA A 77 -5.78 9.57 2.67
C ALA A 77 -5.27 8.41 3.54
N TRP A 78 -6.19 7.72 4.22
CA TRP A 78 -5.87 6.53 5.04
C TRP A 78 -5.44 5.31 4.23
N ALA A 79 -5.82 5.24 2.96
CA ALA A 79 -5.31 4.23 2.03
C ALA A 79 -3.88 4.54 1.52
N GLY A 80 -3.34 5.75 1.77
CA GLY A 80 -1.98 6.14 1.39
C GLY A 80 -1.79 6.43 -0.11
N ALA A 81 -2.86 6.61 -0.87
CA ALA A 81 -2.80 6.91 -2.30
C ALA A 81 -2.74 8.44 -2.54
N GLU A 82 -1.91 8.88 -3.47
CA GLU A 82 -1.67 10.31 -3.76
C GLU A 82 -2.63 10.82 -4.85
N PHE A 83 -3.74 11.44 -4.46
CA PHE A 83 -4.81 11.88 -5.38
C PHE A 83 -4.71 13.35 -5.83
N THR A 84 -3.50 13.91 -5.86
CA THR A 84 -3.27 15.35 -6.08
C THR A 84 -3.85 15.84 -7.42
N ASN A 85 -4.83 16.76 -7.38
CA ASN A 85 -5.52 17.36 -8.54
C ASN A 85 -6.27 16.40 -9.47
N VAL A 86 -6.53 15.15 -9.06
CA VAL A 86 -7.23 14.16 -9.89
C VAL A 86 -8.73 14.15 -9.61
N CYS A 87 -9.12 14.21 -8.33
CA CYS A 87 -10.50 14.09 -7.89
C CYS A 87 -11.25 15.44 -7.79
N ASP A 88 -10.54 16.57 -7.86
CA ASP A 88 -11.08 17.92 -7.58
C ASP A 88 -12.29 18.28 -8.43
N ASN A 89 -12.30 17.84 -9.69
CA ASN A 89 -13.38 18.10 -10.64
C ASN A 89 -14.59 17.17 -10.43
N LEU A 90 -14.40 16.01 -9.79
CA LEU A 90 -15.44 15.02 -9.53
C LEU A 90 -16.11 15.25 -8.18
N ASN A 91 -15.32 15.63 -7.18
CA ASN A 91 -15.79 15.94 -5.85
C ASN A 91 -15.06 17.21 -5.33
N PRO A 92 -15.75 18.37 -5.29
CA PRO A 92 -15.12 19.64 -4.90
C PRO A 92 -14.69 19.68 -3.42
N TYR A 93 -15.18 18.75 -2.59
CA TYR A 93 -14.79 18.64 -1.20
C TYR A 93 -13.67 17.63 -0.97
N PHE A 94 -13.24 16.90 -2.01
CA PHE A 94 -12.30 15.79 -1.90
C PHE A 94 -10.98 16.23 -1.26
N ILE A 95 -10.36 17.30 -1.77
CA ILE A 95 -9.08 17.80 -1.24
C ILE A 95 -9.21 18.18 0.24
N SER A 96 -10.27 18.88 0.63
CA SER A 96 -10.47 19.25 2.03
C SER A 96 -10.62 18.02 2.95
N GLN A 97 -11.33 16.97 2.50
CA GLN A 97 -11.47 15.72 3.25
C GLN A 97 -10.15 14.94 3.29
N TYR A 98 -9.40 14.93 2.20
CA TYR A 98 -8.11 14.27 2.08
C TYR A 98 -7.06 14.91 2.99
N GLU A 99 -6.97 16.24 3.01
CA GLU A 99 -6.12 17.00 3.94
C GLU A 99 -6.49 16.73 5.41
N GLN A 100 -7.79 16.64 5.72
CA GLN A 100 -8.23 16.26 7.05
C GLN A 100 -7.75 14.85 7.43
N GLY A 101 -7.90 13.87 6.52
CA GLY A 101 -7.42 12.51 6.75
C GLY A 101 -5.91 12.44 6.95
N LEU A 102 -5.13 13.17 6.15
CA LEU A 102 -3.67 13.28 6.32
C LEU A 102 -3.29 13.91 7.67
N HIS A 103 -4.01 14.93 8.12
CA HIS A 103 -3.79 15.55 9.41
C HIS A 103 -4.03 14.57 10.56
N ASP A 104 -5.13 13.83 10.51
CA ASP A 104 -5.49 12.87 11.56
C ASP A 104 -4.51 11.68 11.59
N LEU A 105 -4.02 11.21 10.45
CA LEU A 105 -2.93 10.22 10.36
C LEU A 105 -1.65 10.71 11.03
N GLN A 106 -1.24 11.96 10.77
CA GLN A 106 -0.06 12.54 11.40
C GLN A 106 -0.21 12.65 12.93
N LEU A 107 -1.41 12.97 13.41
CA LEU A 107 -1.71 13.00 14.85
C LEU A 107 -1.67 11.60 15.47
N GLU A 108 -2.19 10.59 14.78
CA GLU A 108 -2.12 9.20 15.25
C GLU A 108 -0.67 8.71 15.32
N ASP A 109 0.13 8.91 14.26
CA ASP A 109 1.55 8.54 14.23
C ASP A 109 2.34 9.23 15.35
N TRP A 110 2.07 10.52 15.58
CA TRP A 110 2.67 11.27 16.68
C TRP A 110 2.30 10.68 18.05
N ASN A 111 1.02 10.39 18.28
CA ASN A 111 0.54 9.83 19.54
C ASN A 111 1.11 8.43 19.79
N ASN A 112 1.18 7.60 18.76
CA ASN A 112 1.78 6.26 18.84
C ASN A 112 3.29 6.34 19.12
N GLY A 113 4.01 7.26 18.47
CA GLY A 113 5.42 7.52 18.73
C GLY A 113 5.68 8.00 20.16
N TYR A 114 4.87 8.94 20.66
CA TYR A 114 4.95 9.44 22.04
C TYR A 114 4.64 8.35 23.08
N SER A 115 3.60 7.53 22.84
CA SER A 115 3.26 6.39 23.70
C SER A 115 4.40 5.38 23.82
N ASN A 116 5.04 5.04 22.69
CA ASN A 116 6.21 4.17 22.67
C ASN A 116 7.42 4.76 23.42
N LEU A 117 7.68 6.06 23.28
CA LEU A 117 8.72 6.75 24.06
C LEU A 117 8.44 6.71 25.56
N LEU A 118 7.20 6.94 25.99
CA LEU A 118 6.81 6.89 27.40
C LEU A 118 6.98 5.49 27.98
N HIS A 119 6.55 4.46 27.24
CA HIS A 119 6.72 3.07 27.66
C HIS A 119 8.19 2.65 27.73
N THR A 120 9.03 3.20 26.84
CA THR A 120 10.47 2.98 26.83
C THR A 120 11.14 3.69 28.01
N MET A 121 10.79 4.96 28.30
CA MET A 121 11.32 5.71 29.42
C MET A 121 10.91 5.14 30.78
N HIS A 122 9.65 4.71 30.94
CA HIS A 122 9.19 4.04 32.17
C HIS A 122 9.78 2.63 32.35
N GLY A 123 10.29 2.01 31.27
CA GLY A 123 11.04 0.75 31.34
C GLY A 123 12.44 0.90 31.90
N TYR A 124 13.03 2.11 31.86
CA TYR A 124 14.39 2.38 32.36
C TYR A 124 14.44 2.90 33.80
N GLU A 125 13.30 3.12 34.47
CA GLU A 125 13.25 3.60 35.86
C GLU A 125 13.25 2.48 36.93
N TYR A 126 13.32 1.20 36.55
CA TYR A 126 13.20 0.07 37.50
C TYR A 126 14.45 -0.83 37.66
N ASP A 127 15.64 -0.40 37.22
CA ASP A 127 16.87 -1.23 37.35
C ASP A 127 17.98 -0.63 38.23
N TYR A 128 17.70 0.41 39.04
CA TYR A 128 18.71 1.04 39.92
C TYR A 128 18.33 1.10 41.41
N ALA A 129 17.69 0.06 41.97
CA ALA A 129 17.44 0.03 43.41
C ALA A 129 17.28 -1.36 44.05
N ILE A 130 18.20 -2.31 43.82
CA ILE A 130 18.49 -3.37 44.81
C ILE A 130 19.98 -3.74 44.73
N GLU A 131 20.81 -3.10 45.56
CA GLU A 131 22.00 -3.70 46.17
C GLU A 131 21.81 -3.75 47.68
#